data_AF-A0A3B8NUR9-F1
#
_entry.id   AF-A0A3B8NUR9-F1
#
_cell.length_a   1.000
_cell.length_b   1.000
_cell.length_c   1.000
_cell.angle_alpha   90.00
_cell.angle_beta   90.00
_cell.angle_gamma   90.00
#
_symmetry.space_group_name_H-M   'P 1'
#
loop_
_entity.id
_entity.type
_entity.pdbx_description
1 polymer ?
#
loop_
_entity_poly.entity_id
_entity_poly.type
_entity_poly.pdbx_seq_one_letter_code
_entity_poly.pdbx_strand_id
1 'polypeptide(L)'
;DRMREAREDRGELPMNFPAPHMGWEEFSNRLSGVPQMQLQTWVSDDEDRIFQPSNQYYGKLDDAAADIRRHQESNHAVVAVTQHQRRVAEILEQEGIGVTQSDSVDTAPSPGQVTLLPGSLREGWTVELPKDGEDNGDATTLVLLTDSELFGTVKEQRYRRRRRVEHGPEVVLADLMPGTHVVHIDHGVAQFAGTTHIGEGDDEKEYLILEYAENDKLYVPTDHLDRVSAYVGAQDQQPSLTRLSTSEWTRVKQKVKAATREMAEELLRVNAARALAKGHEHSGDTVWQQELEDSFPFV
;
A
#
# COMPACT_ATOMS: atom_id res chain seq x y z
N ASP A 1 -13.55 -3.31 30.79
CA ASP A 1 -14.20 -2.96 32.09
C ASP A 1 -13.30 -3.08 33.32
N ARG A 2 -12.68 -4.23 33.65
CA ARG A 2 -11.83 -4.35 34.86
C ARG A 2 -10.69 -3.33 35.00
N MET A 3 -10.02 -2.94 33.91
CA MET A 3 -8.95 -1.92 33.95
C MET A 3 -9.49 -0.50 34.20
N ARG A 4 -10.76 -0.25 33.86
CA ARG A 4 -11.41 1.06 34.01
C ARG A 4 -11.89 1.26 35.44
N GLU A 5 -12.55 0.24 35.99
CA GLU A 5 -12.97 0.20 37.40
C GLU A 5 -11.77 0.43 38.33
N ALA A 6 -10.62 -0.19 38.02
CA ALA A 6 -9.37 0.04 38.73
C ALA A 6 -8.76 1.45 38.55
N ARG A 7 -9.12 2.20 37.50
CA ARG A 7 -8.66 3.60 37.29
C ARG A 7 -9.62 4.63 37.91
N GLU A 8 -10.91 4.31 37.96
CA GLU A 8 -11.92 5.07 38.70
C GLU A 8 -11.68 4.97 40.21
N ASP A 9 -11.34 3.77 40.73
CA ASP A 9 -10.92 3.58 42.14
C ASP A 9 -9.62 4.31 42.50
N ARG A 10 -8.74 4.54 41.51
CA ARG A 10 -7.49 5.32 41.69
C ARG A 10 -7.69 6.83 41.50
N GLY A 11 -8.90 7.30 41.18
CA GLY A 11 -9.22 8.71 40.98
C GLY A 11 -8.64 9.32 39.69
N GLU A 12 -8.14 8.51 38.76
CA GLU A 12 -7.57 8.96 37.48
C GLU A 12 -8.66 9.27 36.44
N LEU A 13 -9.90 8.81 36.67
CA LEU A 13 -11.07 9.08 35.84
C LEU A 13 -12.27 9.52 36.70
N PRO A 14 -13.02 10.56 36.31
CA PRO A 14 -14.27 10.92 36.98
C PRO A 14 -15.28 9.77 36.96
N MET A 15 -15.98 9.55 38.07
CA MET A 15 -17.10 8.60 38.14
C MET A 15 -18.12 8.90 37.03
N ASN A 16 -18.57 7.88 36.31
CA ASN A 16 -19.50 7.95 35.17
C ASN A 16 -18.96 8.67 33.91
N PHE A 17 -17.64 8.67 33.65
CA PHE A 17 -17.12 9.17 32.37
C PHE A 17 -17.72 8.38 31.18
N PRO A 18 -18.25 9.01 30.12
CA PRO A 18 -18.88 8.28 29.03
C PRO A 18 -17.86 7.37 28.32
N ALA A 19 -18.20 6.09 28.14
CA ALA A 19 -17.35 5.19 27.38
C ALA A 19 -17.32 5.64 25.90
N PRO A 20 -16.15 5.62 25.23
CA PRO A 20 -16.09 5.89 23.79
C PRO A 20 -16.67 4.72 22.96
N HIS A 21 -17.18 3.67 23.60
CA HIS A 21 -17.79 2.51 22.98
C HIS A 21 -19.14 2.20 23.65
N MET A 22 -20.04 1.62 22.86
CA MET A 22 -21.34 1.14 23.32
C MET A 22 -21.31 -0.38 23.41
N GLY A 23 -21.94 -0.95 24.44
CA GLY A 23 -22.07 -2.41 24.56
C GLY A 23 -22.99 -2.96 23.45
N TRP A 24 -22.74 -4.21 23.02
CA TRP A 24 -23.54 -4.84 21.96
C TRP A 24 -25.04 -4.87 22.27
N GLU A 25 -25.43 -5.15 23.52
CA GLU A 25 -26.84 -5.20 23.95
C GLU A 25 -27.54 -3.82 23.84
N GLU A 26 -26.85 -2.75 24.23
CA GLU A 26 -27.39 -1.39 24.10
C GLU A 26 -27.50 -1.00 22.62
N PHE A 27 -26.50 -1.37 21.81
CA PHE A 27 -26.49 -1.13 20.38
C PHE A 27 -27.60 -1.92 19.66
N SER A 28 -27.78 -3.21 19.96
CA SER A 28 -28.80 -4.06 19.34
C SER A 28 -30.22 -3.60 19.66
N ASN A 29 -30.46 -3.15 20.91
CA ASN A 29 -31.75 -2.62 21.35
C ASN A 29 -32.10 -1.29 20.66
N ARG A 30 -31.11 -0.47 20.31
CA ARG A 30 -31.35 0.72 19.48
C ARG A 30 -31.58 0.37 18.02
N LEU A 31 -30.88 -0.66 17.53
CA LEU A 31 -31.03 -1.13 16.16
C LEU A 31 -32.46 -1.64 15.89
N SER A 32 -33.10 -2.32 16.86
CA SER A 32 -34.42 -2.95 16.68
C SER A 32 -35.57 -1.99 16.35
N GLY A 33 -35.38 -0.68 16.53
CA GLY A 33 -36.34 0.34 16.13
C GLY A 33 -36.25 0.77 14.66
N VAL A 34 -35.27 0.26 13.91
CA VAL A 34 -34.98 0.65 12.51
C VAL A 34 -35.24 -0.56 11.60
N PRO A 35 -35.77 -0.38 10.37
CA PRO A 35 -35.80 -1.46 9.39
C PRO A 35 -34.39 -1.96 9.09
N GLN A 36 -34.17 -3.26 9.24
CA GLN A 36 -32.88 -3.91 9.06
C GLN A 36 -32.96 -4.94 7.93
N MET A 37 -31.92 -4.98 7.10
CA MET A 37 -31.67 -6.08 6.17
C MET A 37 -30.42 -6.81 6.66
N GLN A 38 -30.57 -8.09 7.01
CA GLN A 38 -29.45 -8.92 7.42
C GLN A 38 -28.93 -9.68 6.21
N LEU A 39 -27.65 -9.50 5.90
CA LEU A 39 -26.95 -10.26 4.87
C LEU A 39 -26.14 -11.34 5.57
N GLN A 40 -26.48 -12.61 5.34
CA GLN A 40 -25.80 -13.76 5.93
C GLN A 40 -25.17 -14.61 4.82
N THR A 41 -24.01 -15.21 5.11
CA THR A 41 -23.26 -16.03 4.14
C THR A 41 -23.54 -17.52 4.26
N TRP A 42 -24.19 -17.95 5.36
CA TRP A 42 -24.44 -19.35 5.67
C TRP A 42 -25.94 -19.60 5.72
N VAL A 43 -26.47 -20.13 4.63
CA VAL A 43 -27.91 -20.34 4.47
C VAL A 43 -28.31 -21.70 5.06
N SER A 44 -29.19 -21.68 6.06
CA SER A 44 -29.99 -22.86 6.46
C SER A 44 -31.02 -23.17 5.35
N ASP A 45 -31.56 -24.40 5.28
CA ASP A 45 -32.52 -24.81 4.22
C ASP A 45 -33.80 -23.95 4.14
N ASP A 46 -34.04 -23.11 5.15
CA ASP A 46 -35.21 -22.23 5.28
C ASP A 46 -35.00 -20.78 4.77
N GLU A 47 -33.82 -20.39 4.25
CA GLU A 47 -33.55 -19.00 3.81
C GLU A 47 -33.43 -18.82 2.28
N ASP A 48 -33.74 -17.60 1.82
CA ASP A 48 -33.75 -17.23 0.39
C ASP A 48 -32.32 -17.25 -0.21
N ARG A 49 -32.05 -18.25 -1.06
CA ARG A 49 -30.80 -18.34 -1.83
C ARG A 49 -30.82 -17.43 -3.05
N ILE A 50 -30.71 -16.12 -2.82
CA ILE A 50 -30.71 -15.11 -3.89
C ILE A 50 -29.43 -15.20 -4.72
N PHE A 51 -28.26 -15.32 -4.08
CA PHE A 51 -26.97 -15.41 -4.75
C PHE A 51 -26.42 -16.83 -4.71
N GLN A 52 -26.01 -17.33 -5.87
CA GLN A 52 -25.31 -18.60 -6.03
C GLN A 52 -23.88 -18.34 -6.49
N PRO A 53 -22.88 -19.15 -6.09
CA PRO A 53 -21.52 -19.00 -6.60
C PRO A 53 -21.48 -19.32 -8.11
N SER A 54 -20.70 -18.56 -8.87
CA SER A 54 -20.49 -18.83 -10.29
C SER A 54 -19.49 -19.98 -10.52
N ASN A 55 -19.56 -20.59 -11.71
CA ASN A 55 -18.64 -21.66 -12.10
C ASN A 55 -17.20 -21.15 -12.21
N GLN A 56 -16.25 -21.95 -11.75
CA GLN A 56 -14.82 -21.65 -11.83
C GLN A 56 -14.19 -22.40 -13.01
N TYR A 57 -13.53 -21.66 -13.89
CA TYR A 57 -12.93 -22.18 -15.13
C TYR A 57 -11.40 -22.35 -15.03
N TYR A 58 -10.75 -21.78 -14.00
CA TYR A 58 -9.33 -21.95 -13.69
C TYR A 58 -8.39 -21.75 -14.90
N GLY A 59 -8.64 -20.74 -15.72
CA GLY A 59 -7.83 -20.41 -16.90
C GLY A 59 -8.22 -21.16 -18.18
N LYS A 60 -9.19 -22.08 -18.13
CA LYS A 60 -9.76 -22.71 -19.34
C LYS A 60 -10.78 -21.78 -19.98
N LEU A 61 -10.28 -20.79 -20.70
CA LEU A 61 -11.12 -19.78 -21.34
C LEU A 61 -12.03 -20.36 -22.43
N ASP A 62 -11.64 -21.47 -23.07
CA ASP A 62 -12.47 -22.17 -24.05
C ASP A 62 -13.75 -22.74 -23.40
N ASP A 63 -13.61 -23.36 -22.21
CA ASP A 63 -14.74 -23.87 -21.44
C ASP A 63 -15.63 -22.70 -20.96
N ALA A 64 -15.01 -21.59 -20.54
CA ALA A 64 -15.71 -20.38 -20.13
C ALA A 64 -16.51 -19.77 -21.30
N ALA A 65 -15.93 -19.72 -22.50
CA ALA A 65 -16.60 -19.22 -23.70
C ALA A 65 -17.80 -20.11 -24.07
N ALA A 66 -17.65 -21.45 -23.99
CA ALA A 66 -18.74 -22.38 -24.24
C ALA A 66 -19.91 -22.22 -23.26
N ASP A 67 -19.62 -22.03 -21.97
CA ASP A 67 -20.65 -21.80 -20.96
C ASP A 67 -21.28 -20.39 -21.07
N ILE A 68 -20.51 -19.34 -21.40
CA ILE A 68 -21.04 -18.01 -21.70
C ILE A 68 -21.98 -18.05 -22.91
N ARG A 69 -21.64 -18.80 -23.96
CA ARG A 69 -22.52 -19.00 -25.12
C ARG A 69 -23.82 -19.70 -24.71
N ARG A 70 -23.76 -20.72 -23.86
CA ARG A 70 -24.96 -21.39 -23.33
C ARG A 70 -25.84 -20.44 -22.53
N HIS A 71 -25.24 -19.56 -21.73
CA HIS A 71 -25.96 -18.51 -21.01
C HIS A 71 -26.61 -17.50 -21.96
N GLN A 72 -25.91 -17.12 -23.04
CA GLN A 72 -26.46 -16.24 -24.06
C GLN A 72 -27.66 -16.86 -24.80
N GLU A 73 -27.56 -18.14 -25.19
CA GLU A 73 -28.66 -18.91 -25.79
C GLU A 73 -29.85 -19.08 -24.85
N SER A 74 -29.60 -19.16 -23.54
CA SER A 74 -30.63 -19.20 -22.49
C SER A 74 -31.19 -17.82 -22.13
N ASN A 75 -30.82 -16.76 -22.88
CA ASN A 75 -31.24 -15.38 -22.65
C ASN A 75 -30.85 -14.82 -21.27
N HIS A 76 -29.76 -15.33 -20.68
CA HIS A 76 -29.21 -14.81 -19.42
C HIS A 76 -28.36 -13.56 -19.70
N ALA A 77 -28.31 -12.65 -18.73
CA ALA A 77 -27.40 -11.52 -18.76
C ALA A 77 -26.04 -11.94 -18.18
N VAL A 78 -24.94 -11.75 -18.93
CA VAL A 78 -23.60 -12.10 -18.46
C VAL A 78 -22.76 -10.84 -18.35
N VAL A 79 -22.18 -10.62 -17.18
CA VAL A 79 -21.27 -9.51 -16.91
C VAL A 79 -19.95 -10.08 -16.46
N ALA A 80 -18.86 -9.77 -17.16
CA ALA A 80 -17.52 -10.15 -16.73
C ALA A 80 -16.70 -8.92 -16.32
N VAL A 81 -16.23 -8.90 -15.08
CA VAL A 81 -15.36 -7.84 -14.54
C VAL A 81 -13.94 -8.35 -14.51
N THR A 82 -13.10 -7.83 -15.40
CA THR A 82 -11.74 -8.34 -15.61
C THR A 82 -10.74 -7.21 -15.83
N GLN A 83 -9.51 -7.40 -15.33
CA GLN A 83 -8.39 -6.51 -15.65
C GLN A 83 -7.87 -6.72 -17.08
N HIS A 84 -8.20 -7.86 -17.70
CA HIS A 84 -7.73 -8.29 -19.00
C HIS A 84 -8.83 -8.21 -20.07
N GLN A 85 -9.66 -7.15 -20.02
CA GLN A 85 -10.84 -6.95 -20.88
C GLN A 85 -10.56 -7.18 -22.37
N ARG A 86 -9.46 -6.64 -22.90
CA ARG A 86 -9.11 -6.79 -24.33
C ARG A 86 -8.84 -8.24 -24.71
N ARG A 87 -8.04 -8.95 -23.91
CA ARG A 87 -7.71 -10.36 -24.14
C ARG A 87 -8.95 -11.25 -24.05
N VAL A 88 -9.80 -11.03 -23.05
CA VAL A 88 -11.05 -11.78 -22.90
C VAL A 88 -12.01 -11.47 -24.06
N ALA A 89 -12.11 -10.20 -24.48
CA ALA A 89 -12.91 -9.81 -25.65
C ALA A 89 -12.44 -10.52 -26.93
N GLU A 90 -11.13 -10.51 -27.21
CA GLU A 90 -10.57 -11.15 -28.40
C GLU A 90 -10.87 -12.65 -28.45
N ILE A 91 -10.74 -13.35 -27.33
CA ILE A 91 -11.03 -14.80 -27.24
C ILE A 91 -12.52 -15.08 -27.45
N LEU A 92 -13.39 -14.30 -26.81
CA LEU A 92 -14.84 -14.44 -26.97
C LEU A 92 -15.29 -14.12 -28.40
N GLU A 93 -14.71 -13.10 -29.03
CA GLU A 93 -14.98 -12.73 -30.43
C GLU A 93 -14.49 -13.80 -31.42
N GLN A 94 -13.34 -14.44 -31.16
CA GLN A 94 -12.86 -15.59 -31.96
C GLN A 94 -13.83 -16.77 -31.90
N GLU A 95 -14.46 -16.99 -30.75
CA GLU A 95 -15.54 -17.95 -30.54
C GLU A 95 -16.91 -17.44 -31.03
N GLY A 96 -16.97 -16.29 -31.71
CA GLY A 96 -18.21 -15.76 -32.30
C GLY A 96 -19.24 -15.25 -31.28
N ILE A 97 -18.83 -14.97 -30.04
CA ILE A 97 -19.67 -14.41 -28.99
C ILE A 97 -19.69 -12.90 -29.12
N GLY A 98 -20.87 -12.30 -29.24
CA GLY A 98 -21.04 -10.85 -29.34
C GLY A 98 -20.82 -10.19 -27.99
N VAL A 99 -19.70 -9.47 -27.83
CA VAL A 99 -19.31 -8.81 -26.58
C VAL A 99 -19.54 -7.31 -26.65
N THR A 100 -20.09 -6.74 -25.58
CA THR A 100 -20.17 -5.28 -25.40
C THR A 100 -19.16 -4.83 -24.35
N GLN A 101 -18.24 -3.96 -24.75
CA GLN A 101 -17.27 -3.36 -23.84
C GLN A 101 -17.87 -2.08 -23.26
N SER A 102 -17.97 -1.99 -21.93
CA SER A 102 -18.41 -0.79 -21.23
C SER A 102 -17.43 -0.44 -20.12
N ASP A 103 -17.33 0.84 -19.76
CA ASP A 103 -16.49 1.30 -18.64
C ASP A 103 -17.25 1.30 -17.30
N SER A 104 -18.58 1.33 -17.34
CA SER A 104 -19.48 1.33 -16.17
C SER A 104 -20.77 0.56 -16.44
N VAL A 105 -21.46 0.16 -15.36
CA VAL A 105 -22.82 -0.38 -15.39
C VAL A 105 -23.74 0.64 -14.74
N ASP A 106 -24.15 1.65 -15.49
CA ASP A 106 -25.14 2.63 -15.02
C ASP A 106 -26.58 2.18 -15.33
N THR A 107 -26.75 1.18 -16.17
CA THR A 107 -28.05 0.59 -16.58
C THR A 107 -27.99 -0.92 -16.40
N ALA A 108 -29.11 -1.54 -16.01
CA ALA A 108 -29.20 -2.99 -15.84
C ALA A 108 -28.82 -3.70 -17.15
N PRO A 109 -27.99 -4.77 -17.09
CA PRO A 109 -27.56 -5.50 -18.27
C PRO A 109 -28.76 -6.18 -18.95
N SER A 110 -28.80 -6.11 -20.27
CA SER A 110 -29.92 -6.68 -21.04
C SER A 110 -29.81 -8.21 -21.12
N PRO A 111 -30.95 -8.94 -21.09
CA PRO A 111 -30.96 -10.38 -21.33
C PRO A 111 -30.28 -10.76 -22.66
N GLY A 112 -29.46 -11.82 -22.67
CA GLY A 112 -28.76 -12.30 -23.86
C GLY A 112 -27.56 -11.46 -24.31
N GLN A 113 -27.12 -10.49 -23.50
CA GLN A 113 -25.93 -9.67 -23.75
C GLN A 113 -24.77 -10.09 -22.83
N VAL A 114 -23.57 -10.14 -23.40
CA VAL A 114 -22.32 -10.32 -22.67
C VAL A 114 -21.62 -8.96 -22.56
N THR A 115 -21.48 -8.44 -21.34
CA THR A 115 -20.84 -7.16 -21.08
C THR A 115 -19.51 -7.36 -20.36
N LEU A 116 -18.43 -6.81 -20.91
CA LEU A 116 -17.13 -6.79 -20.24
C LEU A 116 -16.85 -5.41 -19.64
N LEU A 117 -16.41 -5.41 -18.40
CA LEU A 117 -16.07 -4.22 -17.63
C LEU A 117 -14.61 -4.28 -17.18
N PRO A 118 -13.85 -3.17 -17.27
CA PRO A 118 -12.52 -3.09 -16.70
C PRO A 118 -12.62 -3.00 -15.18
N GLY A 119 -12.03 -3.97 -14.47
CA GLY A 119 -12.04 -3.95 -13.01
C GLY A 119 -11.57 -5.23 -12.37
N SER A 120 -11.63 -5.28 -11.04
CA SER A 120 -11.29 -6.45 -10.26
C SER A 120 -12.30 -6.62 -9.14
N LEU A 121 -13.01 -7.73 -9.15
CA LEU A 121 -13.89 -8.15 -8.06
C LEU A 121 -13.35 -9.44 -7.45
N ARG A 122 -13.83 -9.78 -6.24
CA ARG A 122 -13.32 -10.93 -5.49
C ARG A 122 -13.85 -12.24 -6.04
N GLU A 123 -15.16 -12.34 -6.17
CA GLU A 123 -15.87 -13.54 -6.58
C GLU A 123 -17.07 -13.14 -7.42
N GLY A 124 -17.37 -13.99 -8.38
CA GLY A 124 -18.54 -13.96 -9.22
C GLY A 124 -19.73 -14.63 -8.54
N TRP A 125 -20.92 -14.26 -8.97
CA TRP A 125 -22.16 -14.83 -8.48
C TRP A 125 -23.20 -14.87 -9.58
N THR A 126 -24.13 -15.79 -9.42
CA THR A 126 -25.30 -15.94 -10.27
C THR A 126 -26.54 -15.62 -9.43
N VAL A 127 -27.41 -14.77 -9.94
CA VAL A 127 -28.69 -14.42 -9.31
C VAL A 127 -29.82 -14.62 -10.30
N GLU A 128 -30.91 -15.21 -9.84
CA GLU A 128 -32.16 -15.25 -10.59
C GLU A 128 -32.98 -14.02 -10.23
N LEU A 129 -33.08 -13.07 -11.16
CA LEU A 129 -33.84 -11.85 -10.93
C LEU A 129 -35.31 -12.09 -11.28
N PRO A 130 -36.24 -11.84 -10.34
CA PRO A 130 -37.66 -11.72 -10.68
C PRO A 130 -37.84 -10.46 -11.52
N LYS A 131 -38.56 -10.55 -12.66
CA LYS A 131 -38.89 -9.37 -13.45
C LYS A 131 -40.00 -8.57 -12.75
N ASP A 132 -39.76 -7.27 -12.58
CA ASP A 132 -40.77 -6.30 -12.16
C ASP A 132 -41.79 -6.08 -13.29
N GLY A 133 -42.99 -6.66 -13.15
CA GLY A 133 -44.20 -6.24 -13.88
C GLY A 133 -44.40 -6.80 -15.30
N GLU A 134 -45.50 -7.55 -15.46
CA GLU A 134 -46.29 -7.80 -16.69
C GLU A 134 -45.52 -8.07 -18.01
N ASP A 135 -44.96 -9.28 -18.16
CA ASP A 135 -45.29 -10.15 -19.30
C ASP A 135 -44.60 -11.53 -19.17
N ASN A 136 -45.33 -12.57 -19.56
CA ASN A 136 -45.02 -14.01 -19.53
C ASN A 136 -43.53 -14.42 -19.46
N GLY A 137 -43.14 -15.01 -18.32
CA GLY A 137 -42.77 -16.42 -18.32
C GLY A 137 -41.31 -16.84 -18.45
N ASP A 138 -40.31 -16.02 -18.09
CA ASP A 138 -38.96 -16.52 -17.76
C ASP A 138 -38.21 -15.56 -16.81
N ALA A 139 -37.66 -16.11 -15.72
CA ALA A 139 -36.75 -15.41 -14.81
C ALA A 139 -35.47 -15.02 -15.57
N THR A 140 -34.94 -13.82 -15.35
CA THR A 140 -33.66 -13.43 -15.98
C THR A 140 -32.53 -13.73 -15.02
N THR A 141 -31.73 -14.73 -15.36
CA THR A 141 -30.50 -15.01 -14.62
C THR A 141 -29.42 -14.01 -15.00
N LEU A 142 -28.84 -13.36 -14.00
CA LEU A 142 -27.65 -12.53 -14.13
C LEU A 142 -26.45 -13.31 -13.61
N VAL A 143 -25.44 -13.49 -14.47
CA VAL A 143 -24.18 -14.16 -14.14
C VAL A 143 -23.08 -13.12 -14.11
N LEU A 144 -22.46 -12.93 -12.95
CA LEU A 144 -21.25 -12.13 -12.77
C LEU A 144 -20.03 -13.05 -12.76
N LEU A 145 -19.13 -12.87 -13.72
CA LEU A 145 -17.83 -13.53 -13.76
C LEU A 145 -16.73 -12.53 -13.41
N THR A 146 -15.72 -12.98 -12.67
CA THR A 146 -14.56 -12.16 -12.34
C THR A 146 -13.27 -12.85 -12.78
N ASP A 147 -12.13 -12.18 -12.60
CA ASP A 147 -10.82 -12.80 -12.84
C ASP A 147 -10.61 -14.08 -12.00
N SER A 148 -11.29 -14.20 -10.86
CA SER A 148 -11.24 -15.39 -10.01
C SER A 148 -11.89 -16.61 -10.67
N GLU A 149 -13.04 -16.44 -11.31
CA GLU A 149 -13.71 -17.53 -12.03
C GLU A 149 -12.99 -17.82 -13.35
N LEU A 150 -12.59 -16.78 -14.08
CA LEU A 150 -11.97 -16.94 -15.40
C LEU A 150 -10.54 -17.50 -15.31
N PHE A 151 -9.72 -17.02 -14.36
CA PHE A 151 -8.30 -17.33 -14.28
C PHE A 151 -7.89 -18.04 -12.98
N GLY A 152 -8.80 -18.25 -12.03
CA GLY A 152 -8.53 -18.97 -10.78
C GLY A 152 -7.69 -18.20 -9.76
N THR A 153 -7.33 -16.94 -10.04
CA THR A 153 -6.42 -16.14 -9.18
C THR A 153 -7.05 -14.81 -8.82
N VAL A 154 -7.48 -14.66 -7.57
CA VAL A 154 -7.96 -13.39 -7.02
C VAL A 154 -6.76 -12.44 -6.86
N LYS A 155 -6.61 -11.46 -7.75
CA LYS A 155 -5.64 -10.37 -7.56
C LYS A 155 -6.12 -9.47 -6.41
N GLU A 156 -5.60 -9.68 -5.20
CA GLU A 156 -5.74 -8.67 -4.16
C GLU A 156 -4.76 -7.52 -4.48
N GLN A 157 -5.29 -6.42 -5.02
CA GLN A 157 -4.50 -5.20 -5.20
C GLN A 157 -4.10 -4.71 -3.81
N ARG A 158 -2.95 -5.17 -3.31
CA ARG A 158 -2.39 -4.66 -2.07
C ARG A 158 -2.20 -3.17 -2.27
N TYR A 159 -3.01 -2.38 -1.58
CA TYR A 159 -2.83 -0.95 -1.50
C TYR A 159 -1.45 -0.73 -0.87
N ARG A 160 -0.42 -0.59 -1.72
CA ARG A 160 0.93 -0.20 -1.28
C ARG A 160 0.76 1.20 -0.76
N ARG A 161 0.55 1.32 0.54
CA ARG A 161 0.54 2.59 1.26
C ARG A 161 1.81 3.29 0.80
N ARG A 162 1.68 4.42 0.08
CA ARG A 162 2.82 5.23 -0.31
C ARG A 162 3.58 5.53 0.97
N ARG A 163 4.67 4.82 1.20
CA ARG A 163 5.60 5.14 2.26
C ARG A 163 6.12 6.50 1.84
N ARG A 164 5.77 7.55 2.61
CA ARG A 164 6.35 8.86 2.39
C ARG A 164 7.86 8.62 2.43
N VAL A 165 8.52 9.01 1.35
CA VAL A 165 9.97 9.01 1.30
C VAL A 165 10.38 10.07 2.31
N GLU A 166 10.72 9.64 3.52
CA GLU A 166 11.29 10.49 4.56
C GLU A 166 12.70 10.85 4.13
N HIS A 167 12.81 11.83 3.23
CA HIS A 167 14.06 12.44 2.86
C HIS A 167 14.00 13.92 3.21
N GLY A 168 14.60 14.23 4.36
CA GLY A 168 15.00 15.57 4.76
C GLY A 168 15.87 15.50 6.02
N PRO A 169 16.99 16.25 6.11
CA PRO A 169 17.76 16.39 7.35
C PRO A 169 16.93 16.98 8.51
N GLU A 170 15.82 17.64 8.20
CA GLU A 170 14.88 18.26 9.13
C GLU A 170 14.04 17.25 9.94
N VAL A 171 13.75 16.07 9.38
CA VAL A 171 12.95 15.02 10.06
C VAL A 171 13.78 14.25 11.10
N VAL A 172 15.11 14.31 10.99
CA VAL A 172 16.03 13.52 11.82
C VAL A 172 16.23 14.14 13.22
N LEU A 173 15.89 15.43 13.42
CA LEU A 173 16.01 16.10 14.70
C LEU A 173 14.80 15.90 15.64
N ALA A 174 13.62 15.57 15.11
CA ALA A 174 12.42 15.33 15.93
C ALA A 174 12.52 14.05 16.78
N ASP A 175 13.37 13.10 16.38
CA ASP A 175 13.58 11.82 17.05
C ASP A 175 14.85 11.79 17.92
N LEU A 176 15.50 12.94 18.15
CA LEU A 176 16.72 12.99 18.97
C LEU A 176 16.41 12.80 20.45
N MET A 177 16.60 11.58 20.94
CA MET A 177 16.61 11.27 22.36
C MET A 177 18.00 11.52 22.96
N PRO A 178 18.10 12.00 24.21
CA PRO A 178 19.35 12.04 24.94
C PRO A 178 20.05 10.67 24.91
N GLY A 179 21.34 10.67 24.58
CA GLY A 179 22.15 9.48 24.37
C GLY A 179 22.33 9.05 22.91
N THR A 180 21.60 9.66 21.96
CA THR A 180 21.74 9.38 20.52
C THR A 180 23.03 9.97 19.96
N HIS A 181 23.67 9.27 19.01
CA HIS A 181 24.88 9.77 18.34
C HIS A 181 24.51 10.72 17.21
N VAL A 182 25.20 11.85 17.16
CA VAL A 182 25.04 12.89 16.15
C VAL A 182 26.39 13.28 15.57
N VAL A 183 26.37 13.89 14.39
CA VAL A 183 27.56 14.35 13.68
C VAL A 183 27.45 15.86 13.49
N HIS A 184 28.43 16.59 14.00
CA HIS A 184 28.62 17.99 13.69
C HIS A 184 29.60 18.14 12.52
N ILE A 185 29.26 18.97 11.52
CA ILE A 185 30.06 19.13 10.30
C ILE A 185 31.55 19.47 10.57
N ASP A 186 31.80 20.34 11.55
CA ASP A 186 33.13 20.85 11.89
C ASP A 186 33.89 20.01 12.93
N HIS A 187 33.19 19.34 13.83
CA HIS A 187 33.78 18.78 15.06
C HIS A 187 33.69 17.24 15.14
N GLY A 188 32.87 16.60 14.30
CA GLY A 188 32.78 15.15 14.21
C GLY A 188 31.66 14.54 15.03
N VAL A 189 31.86 13.31 15.47
CA VAL A 189 30.83 12.50 16.14
C VAL A 189 30.75 12.86 17.61
N ALA A 190 29.54 13.16 18.07
CA ALA A 190 29.20 13.50 19.44
C ALA A 190 27.96 12.71 19.90
N GLN A 191 27.69 12.73 21.20
CA GLN A 191 26.47 12.22 21.81
C GLN A 191 25.57 13.40 22.18
N PHE A 192 24.28 13.33 21.84
CA PHE A 192 23.32 14.35 22.22
C PHE A 192 22.98 14.22 23.71
N ALA A 193 23.22 15.27 24.50
CA ALA A 193 22.98 15.26 25.95
C ALA A 193 21.68 15.96 26.36
N GLY A 194 21.10 16.82 25.51
CA GLY A 194 19.85 17.55 25.75
C GLY A 194 19.88 18.99 25.22
N THR A 195 18.89 19.80 25.60
CA THR A 195 18.86 21.24 25.32
C THR A 195 18.95 22.07 26.60
N THR A 196 19.46 23.29 26.51
CA THR A 196 19.54 24.23 27.62
C THR A 196 19.26 25.65 27.13
N HIS A 197 18.71 26.48 28.01
CA HIS A 197 18.47 27.89 27.73
C HIS A 197 19.58 28.70 28.41
N ILE A 198 20.23 29.58 27.65
CA ILE A 198 21.29 30.45 28.15
C ILE A 198 20.90 31.89 27.81
N GLY A 199 20.75 32.73 28.83
CA GLY A 199 20.40 34.15 28.72
C GLY A 199 19.57 34.62 29.91
N GLU A 200 19.30 35.93 29.97
CA GLU A 200 18.34 36.53 30.92
C GLU A 200 17.42 37.50 30.15
N GLY A 201 16.10 37.40 30.36
CA GLY A 201 15.12 38.31 29.77
C GLY A 201 14.73 37.98 28.32
N ASP A 202 14.62 39.00 27.46
CA ASP A 202 14.15 38.89 26.06
C ASP A 202 15.22 38.30 25.09
N ASP A 203 16.45 38.05 25.60
CA ASP A 203 17.58 37.48 24.86
C ASP A 203 17.85 36.00 25.22
N GLU A 204 16.88 35.31 25.83
CA GLU A 204 16.99 33.88 26.14
C GLU A 204 17.07 33.06 24.85
N LYS A 205 18.19 32.35 24.65
CA LYS A 205 18.41 31.48 23.49
C LYS A 205 18.53 30.03 23.90
N GLU A 206 17.92 29.16 23.11
CA GLU A 206 18.05 27.70 23.26
C GLU A 206 19.33 27.20 22.56
N TYR A 207 20.00 26.27 23.23
CA TYR A 207 21.23 25.62 22.76
C TYR A 207 21.09 24.10 22.90
N LEU A 208 21.59 23.38 21.90
CA LEU A 208 21.79 21.93 21.97
C LEU A 208 23.13 21.63 22.64
N ILE A 209 23.12 20.69 23.58
CA ILE A 209 24.32 20.21 24.27
C ILE A 209 24.79 18.92 23.59
N LEU A 210 25.98 18.98 23.01
CA LEU A 210 26.66 17.83 22.41
C LEU A 210 27.87 17.45 23.28
N GLU A 211 27.96 16.18 23.66
CA GLU A 211 29.05 15.62 24.46
C GLU A 211 30.03 14.85 23.56
N TYR A 212 31.30 15.19 23.67
CA TYR A 212 32.42 14.64 22.94
C TYR A 212 33.25 13.73 23.85
N ALA A 213 34.33 13.15 23.32
CA ALA A 213 35.24 12.34 24.12
C ALA A 213 35.82 13.15 25.29
N GLU A 214 36.17 12.48 26.40
CA GLU A 214 36.71 13.10 27.61
C GLU A 214 35.75 14.05 28.35
N ASN A 215 34.43 13.89 28.14
CA ASN A 215 33.34 14.70 28.71
C ASN A 215 33.37 16.18 28.27
N ASP A 216 33.99 16.45 27.12
CA ASP A 216 34.00 17.76 26.49
C ASP A 216 32.59 18.12 25.99
N LYS A 217 32.10 19.33 26.27
CA LYS A 217 30.75 19.77 25.87
C LYS A 217 30.80 20.93 24.88
N LEU A 218 30.00 20.83 23.83
CA LEU A 218 29.78 21.87 22.83
C LEU A 218 28.32 22.34 22.89
N TYR A 219 28.13 23.65 22.99
CA TYR A 219 26.81 24.29 22.95
C TYR A 219 26.57 24.83 21.54
N VAL A 220 25.60 24.25 20.83
CA VAL A 220 25.23 24.63 19.47
C VAL A 220 23.95 25.46 19.54
N PRO A 221 23.95 26.74 19.10
CA PRO A 221 22.73 27.53 19.03
C PRO A 221 21.70 26.87 18.11
N THR A 222 20.40 27.03 18.41
CA THR A 222 19.31 26.55 17.53
C THR A 222 19.40 27.13 16.11
N ASP A 223 19.98 28.33 15.95
CA ASP A 223 20.25 28.97 14.65
C ASP A 223 21.25 28.21 13.75
N HIS A 224 22.00 27.25 14.31
CA HIS A 224 23.03 26.47 13.61
C HIS A 224 22.74 24.96 13.60
N LEU A 225 21.46 24.59 13.72
CA LEU A 225 21.00 23.20 13.66
C LEU A 225 21.30 22.51 12.32
N ASP A 226 21.39 23.27 11.24
CA ASP A 226 21.73 22.78 9.89
C ASP A 226 23.10 22.07 9.84
N ARG A 227 23.96 22.32 10.84
CA ARG A 227 25.30 21.73 10.95
C ARG A 227 25.34 20.41 11.71
N VAL A 228 24.21 19.99 12.29
CA VAL A 228 24.07 18.76 13.07
C VAL A 228 23.17 17.78 12.32
N SER A 229 23.58 16.53 12.23
CA SER A 229 22.80 15.45 11.63
C SER A 229 22.90 14.19 12.49
N ALA A 230 21.86 13.35 12.57
CA ALA A 230 22.03 12.09 13.29
C ALA A 230 23.05 11.19 12.60
N TYR A 231 23.77 10.43 13.42
CA TYR A 231 24.72 9.45 12.93
C TYR A 231 23.96 8.23 12.38
N VAL A 232 24.12 7.96 11.09
CA VAL A 232 23.59 6.76 10.43
C VAL A 232 24.77 5.86 10.05
N GLY A 233 24.97 4.80 10.82
CA GLY A 233 26.04 3.82 10.62
C GLY A 233 25.52 2.38 10.60
N ALA A 234 26.41 1.43 10.31
CA ALA A 234 26.10 0.01 10.41
C ALA A 234 25.73 -0.34 11.87
N GLN A 235 24.59 -0.99 12.09
CA GLN A 235 23.96 -1.11 13.42
C GLN A 235 24.80 -1.87 14.47
N ASP A 236 25.83 -2.61 14.06
CA ASP A 236 26.60 -3.47 14.96
C ASP A 236 27.83 -2.81 15.60
N GLN A 237 28.16 -1.55 15.27
CA GLN A 237 29.33 -0.87 15.83
C GLN A 237 28.99 0.53 16.36
N GLN A 238 29.18 0.73 17.67
CA GLN A 238 29.10 2.06 18.27
C GLN A 238 30.24 2.94 17.76
N PRO A 239 29.96 4.16 17.28
CA PRO A 239 30.99 5.06 16.78
C PRO A 239 31.86 5.58 17.93
N SER A 240 33.14 5.82 17.65
CA SER A 240 34.03 6.50 18.58
C SER A 240 33.72 8.00 18.62
N LEU A 241 33.49 8.54 19.81
CA LEU A 241 33.34 9.99 20.01
C LEU A 241 34.63 10.72 19.64
N THR A 242 34.49 11.86 18.97
CA THR A 242 35.63 12.68 18.54
C THR A 242 36.10 13.58 19.69
N ARG A 243 37.36 14.02 19.69
CA ARG A 243 37.88 15.03 20.64
C ARG A 243 37.78 16.44 20.05
N LEU A 244 37.24 17.41 20.79
CA LEU A 244 37.04 18.79 20.29
C LEU A 244 38.34 19.51 19.92
N SER A 245 39.42 19.22 20.65
CA SER A 245 40.72 19.89 20.52
C SER A 245 41.62 19.33 19.41
N THR A 246 41.23 18.22 18.76
CA THR A 246 42.13 17.46 17.90
C THR A 246 41.78 17.63 16.42
N SER A 247 42.80 17.81 15.57
CA SER A 247 42.66 17.84 14.09
C SER A 247 42.27 16.49 13.45
N GLU A 248 41.87 15.51 14.27
CA GLU A 248 41.52 14.15 13.88
C GLU A 248 40.37 14.12 12.87
N TRP A 249 39.27 14.83 13.17
CA TRP A 249 38.12 14.91 12.27
C TRP A 249 38.46 15.50 10.90
N THR A 250 39.34 16.51 10.88
CA THR A 250 39.79 17.12 9.63
C THR A 250 40.60 16.13 8.79
N ARG A 251 41.46 15.32 9.42
CA ARG A 251 42.22 14.25 8.74
C ARG A 251 41.29 13.16 8.21
N VAL A 252 40.29 12.74 9.00
CA VAL A 252 39.27 11.77 8.58
C VAL A 252 38.50 12.29 7.38
N LYS A 253 37.99 13.54 7.43
CA LYS A 253 37.30 14.19 6.29
C LYS A 253 38.18 14.24 5.04
N GLN A 254 39.45 14.61 5.16
CA GLN A 254 40.38 14.64 4.03
C GLN A 254 40.60 13.25 3.42
N LYS A 255 40.80 12.23 4.25
CA LYS A 255 40.97 10.84 3.80
C LYS A 255 39.73 10.32 3.07
N VAL A 256 38.55 10.54 3.65
CA VAL A 256 37.27 10.14 3.05
C VAL A 256 37.05 10.88 1.73
N LYS A 257 37.28 12.20 1.69
CA LYS A 257 37.16 13.00 0.47
C LYS A 257 38.08 12.51 -0.66
N ALA A 258 39.31 12.10 -0.33
CA ALA A 258 40.23 11.53 -1.31
C ALA A 258 39.71 10.18 -1.84
N ALA A 259 39.28 9.27 -0.96
CA ALA A 259 38.72 7.98 -1.35
C ALA A 259 37.43 8.11 -2.20
N THR A 260 36.52 9.02 -1.82
CA THR A 260 35.31 9.30 -2.61
C THR A 260 35.66 9.84 -3.99
N ARG A 261 36.70 10.69 -4.10
CA ARG A 261 37.17 11.20 -5.38
C ARG A 261 37.71 10.08 -6.28
N GLU A 262 38.54 9.20 -5.73
CA GLU A 262 39.09 8.05 -6.45
C GLU A 262 37.97 7.13 -6.98
N MET A 263 36.98 6.82 -6.14
CA MET A 263 35.80 6.04 -6.53
C MET A 263 34.99 6.74 -7.64
N ALA A 264 34.79 8.06 -7.54
CA ALA A 264 34.10 8.81 -8.57
C ALA A 264 34.86 8.81 -9.91
N GLU A 265 36.19 8.93 -9.87
CA GLU A 265 37.05 8.84 -11.05
C GLU A 265 36.97 7.44 -11.70
N GLU A 266 36.93 6.38 -10.89
CA GLU A 266 36.74 5.00 -11.37
C GLU A 266 35.37 4.80 -12.03
N LEU A 267 34.28 5.26 -11.39
CA LEU A 267 32.93 5.18 -11.95
C LEU A 267 32.82 5.92 -13.28
N LEU A 268 33.41 7.12 -13.37
CA LEU A 268 33.47 7.88 -14.62
C LEU A 268 34.25 7.13 -15.69
N ARG A 269 35.39 6.52 -15.35
CA ARG A 269 36.18 5.71 -16.27
C ARG A 269 35.40 4.50 -16.78
N VAL A 270 34.74 3.76 -15.90
CA VAL A 270 33.91 2.59 -16.27
C VAL A 270 32.76 3.02 -17.19
N ASN A 271 32.09 4.13 -16.87
CA ASN A 271 30.98 4.61 -17.68
C ASN A 271 31.44 5.12 -19.07
N ALA A 272 32.58 5.82 -19.14
CA ALA A 272 33.17 6.23 -20.40
C ALA A 272 33.59 5.03 -21.26
N ALA A 273 34.18 3.99 -20.64
CA ALA A 273 34.51 2.75 -21.32
C ALA A 273 33.25 2.03 -21.85
N ARG A 274 32.16 1.99 -21.07
CA ARG A 274 30.87 1.43 -21.51
C ARG A 274 30.24 2.21 -22.66
N ALA A 275 30.33 3.54 -22.65
CA ALA A 275 29.77 4.38 -23.71
C ALA A 275 30.53 4.24 -25.05
N LEU A 276 31.84 4.01 -25.01
CA LEU A 276 32.66 3.79 -26.21
C LEU A 276 32.60 2.35 -26.72
N ALA A 277 32.29 1.39 -25.86
CA ALA A 277 32.12 0.00 -26.25
C ALA A 277 30.88 -0.15 -27.15
N LYS A 278 31.03 -0.85 -28.28
CA LYS A 278 29.87 -1.22 -29.09
C LYS A 278 29.07 -2.28 -28.35
N GLY A 279 27.86 -1.91 -27.93
CA GLY A 279 26.88 -2.83 -27.35
C GLY A 279 26.13 -3.63 -28.41
N HIS A 280 25.30 -4.56 -27.94
CA HIS A 280 24.31 -5.24 -28.76
C HIS A 280 22.94 -4.60 -28.51
N GLU A 281 22.33 -4.03 -29.54
CA GLU A 281 20.98 -3.49 -29.47
C GLU A 281 19.98 -4.65 -29.59
N HIS A 282 19.06 -4.77 -28.63
CA HIS A 282 17.99 -5.75 -28.71
C HIS A 282 16.89 -5.27 -29.66
N SER A 283 16.30 -6.19 -30.42
CA SER A 283 15.13 -5.90 -31.24
C SER A 283 13.94 -5.49 -30.37
N GLY A 284 12.97 -4.80 -30.97
CA GLY A 284 11.71 -4.48 -30.29
C GLY A 284 10.94 -5.73 -29.85
N ASP A 285 9.99 -5.52 -28.94
CA ASP A 285 9.21 -6.59 -28.33
C ASP A 285 8.44 -7.40 -29.39
N THR A 286 8.34 -8.70 -29.15
CA THR A 286 7.60 -9.64 -30.02
C THR A 286 6.25 -10.00 -29.39
N VAL A 287 5.32 -10.52 -30.20
CA VAL A 287 4.02 -11.03 -29.70
C VAL A 287 4.22 -12.05 -28.59
N TRP A 288 5.23 -12.92 -28.71
CA TRP A 288 5.57 -13.90 -27.67
C TRP A 288 5.98 -13.26 -26.33
N GLN A 289 6.65 -12.10 -26.37
CA GLN A 289 7.05 -11.39 -25.16
C GLN A 289 5.83 -10.78 -24.45
N GLN A 290 4.85 -10.28 -25.20
CA GLN A 290 3.58 -9.80 -24.65
C GLN A 290 2.77 -10.95 -24.04
N GLU A 291 2.71 -12.10 -24.71
CA GLU A 291 2.05 -13.30 -24.16
C GLU A 291 2.73 -13.79 -22.88
N LEU A 292 4.07 -13.73 -22.82
CA LEU A 292 4.85 -14.06 -21.63
C LEU A 292 4.58 -13.06 -20.51
N GLU A 293 4.60 -11.75 -20.79
CA GLU A 293 4.27 -10.69 -19.82
C GLU A 293 2.86 -10.84 -19.26
N ASP A 294 1.88 -11.14 -20.11
CA ASP A 294 0.49 -11.41 -19.74
C ASP A 294 0.32 -12.72 -18.97
N SER A 295 1.28 -13.64 -19.05
CA SER A 295 1.28 -14.87 -18.25
C SER A 295 1.71 -14.62 -16.79
N PHE A 296 2.38 -13.50 -16.51
CA PHE A 296 2.79 -13.15 -15.16
C PHE A 296 1.66 -12.39 -14.43
N PRO A 297 1.15 -12.94 -13.32
CA PRO A 297 -0.01 -12.37 -12.63
C PRO A 297 0.31 -11.15 -11.73
N PHE A 298 1.45 -10.48 -11.92
CA PHE A 298 1.93 -9.40 -11.04
C PHE A 298 2.28 -8.12 -11.84
N VAL A 299 1.52 -7.05 -11.63
CA VAL A 299 1.91 -5.65 -11.92
C VAL A 299 1.66 -4.81 -10.66
#